data_AF-A0A2M7DLC1-F1
#
_entry.id   AF-A0A2M7DLC1-F1
#
_cell.length_a   1.000
_cell.length_b   1.000
_cell.length_c   1.000
_cell.angle_alpha   90.00
_cell.angle_beta   90.00
_cell.angle_gamma   90.00
#
_symmetry.space_group_name_H-M   'P 1'
#
loop_
_entity.id
_entity.type
_entity.pdbx_description
1 polymer ?
#
loop_
_entity_poly.entity_id
_entity_poly.type
_entity_poly.pdbx_seq_one_letter_code
_entity_poly.pdbx_strand_id
1 'polypeptide(L)'
;MGENKKEKMAINNTAEFKNIVESGGDLAQAEKWTKEAYGSKEGYGDKWLEDRQRELLGAYCENGDKEGAQRIIKETMEYNAQKGRIGKYEKYFGEYAGSRLEPVYNKEKTEMPINNSTTFKQALAEGRLEEAEKWLKDPATINKYESMPNVLEDRRKELAQARKNLK
;
A
#
# COMPACT_ATOMS: atom_id res chain seq x y z
N MET A 1 23.26 -14.62 -31.81
CA MET A 1 22.14 -13.78 -31.31
C MET A 1 22.62 -13.18 -30.00
N GLY A 2 22.84 -11.87 -30.00
CA GLY A 2 23.44 -11.16 -28.85
C GLY A 2 22.44 -11.04 -27.71
N GLU A 3 22.78 -11.61 -26.56
CA GLU A 3 22.11 -11.30 -25.31
C GLU A 3 22.37 -9.82 -25.01
N ASN A 4 21.30 -9.03 -25.05
CA ASN A 4 21.30 -7.65 -24.57
C ASN A 4 21.59 -7.71 -23.05
N LYS A 5 22.87 -7.69 -22.67
CA LYS A 5 23.29 -7.44 -21.29
C LYS A 5 22.83 -6.03 -20.95
N LYS A 6 21.64 -5.90 -20.36
CA LYS A 6 21.29 -4.73 -19.54
C LYS A 6 22.45 -4.57 -18.56
N GLU A 7 23.25 -3.51 -18.72
CA GLU A 7 24.28 -3.16 -17.75
C GLU A 7 23.59 -3.05 -16.38
N LYS A 8 23.97 -3.92 -15.46
CA LYS A 8 23.51 -3.86 -14.07
C LYS A 8 24.11 -2.60 -13.44
N MET A 9 23.39 -1.49 -13.48
CA MET A 9 23.80 -0.27 -12.79
C MET A 9 23.77 -0.52 -11.29
N ALA A 10 24.93 -0.56 -10.63
CA ALA A 10 24.98 -0.66 -9.18
C ALA A 10 24.22 0.52 -8.55
N ILE A 11 23.33 0.22 -7.60
CA ILE A 11 22.56 1.23 -6.86
C ILE A 11 23.26 1.44 -5.53
N ASN A 12 23.72 2.65 -5.30
CA ASN A 12 24.50 3.05 -4.14
C ASN A 12 23.73 4.04 -3.26
N ASN A 13 22.67 4.66 -3.78
CA ASN A 13 21.88 5.65 -3.07
C ASN A 13 20.43 5.75 -3.59
N THR A 14 19.62 6.53 -2.88
CA THR A 14 18.20 6.75 -3.21
C THR A 14 17.98 7.47 -4.55
N ALA A 15 18.92 8.32 -4.99
CA ALA A 15 18.77 9.03 -6.27
C ALA A 15 18.92 8.07 -7.46
N GLU A 16 19.88 7.16 -7.41
CA GLU A 16 20.06 6.11 -8.42
C GLU A 16 18.87 5.16 -8.46
N PHE A 17 18.33 4.79 -7.29
CA PHE A 17 17.08 4.03 -7.21
C PHE A 17 15.94 4.75 -7.96
N LYS A 18 15.75 6.05 -7.71
CA LYS A 18 14.68 6.82 -8.35
C LYS A 18 14.85 6.87 -9.86
N ASN A 19 16.07 7.11 -10.36
CA ASN A 19 16.35 7.11 -11.79
C ASN A 19 15.97 5.76 -12.44
N ILE A 20 16.25 4.63 -11.78
CA ILE A 20 15.88 3.31 -12.30
C ILE A 20 14.37 3.10 -12.30
N VAL A 21 13.67 3.50 -11.24
CA VAL A 21 12.21 3.41 -11.16
C VAL A 21 11.54 4.26 -12.23
N GLU A 22 11.96 5.52 -12.38
CA GLU A 22 11.38 6.48 -13.34
C GLU A 22 11.65 6.09 -14.79
N SER A 23 12.81 5.49 -15.07
CA SER A 23 13.16 5.03 -16.42
C SER A 23 12.64 3.64 -16.78
N GLY A 24 12.06 2.90 -15.83
CA GLY A 24 11.70 1.49 -16.03
C GLY A 24 12.93 0.59 -16.29
N GLY A 25 14.06 0.92 -15.65
CA GLY A 25 15.34 0.22 -15.81
C GLY A 25 15.35 -1.20 -15.22
N ASP A 26 16.45 -1.61 -14.60
CA ASP A 26 16.52 -2.90 -13.91
C ASP A 26 15.78 -2.85 -12.56
N LEU A 27 14.45 -2.96 -12.60
CA LEU A 27 13.58 -2.91 -11.43
C LEU A 27 13.86 -4.05 -10.43
N ALA A 28 14.32 -5.21 -10.90
CA ALA A 28 14.70 -6.32 -10.04
C ALA A 28 15.95 -5.97 -9.21
N GLN A 29 16.89 -5.23 -9.80
CA GLN A 29 18.04 -4.69 -9.06
C GLN A 29 17.62 -3.62 -8.04
N ALA A 30 16.68 -2.74 -8.39
CA ALA A 30 16.13 -1.75 -7.45
C ALA A 30 15.39 -2.39 -6.28
N GLU A 31 14.64 -3.47 -6.52
CA GLU A 31 14.00 -4.27 -5.48
C GLU A 31 15.04 -4.92 -4.56
N LYS A 32 16.08 -5.55 -5.12
CA LYS A 32 17.16 -6.16 -4.34
C LYS A 32 17.87 -5.14 -3.45
N TRP A 33 18.25 -4.00 -4.02
CA TRP A 33 18.90 -2.93 -3.27
C TRP A 33 18.04 -2.43 -2.11
N THR A 34 16.72 -2.25 -2.35
CA THR A 34 15.80 -1.80 -1.30
C THR A 34 15.79 -2.74 -0.08
N LYS A 35 15.84 -4.06 -0.32
CA LYS A 35 15.90 -5.07 0.74
C LYS A 35 17.21 -5.04 1.51
N GLU A 36 18.33 -4.92 0.80
CA GLU A 36 19.67 -4.84 1.41
C GLU A 36 19.85 -3.55 2.22
N ALA A 37 19.36 -2.42 1.70
CA ALA A 37 19.41 -1.13 2.38
C ALA A 37 18.58 -1.14 3.68
N TYR A 38 17.36 -1.69 3.66
CA TYR A 38 16.53 -1.80 4.86
C TYR A 38 17.20 -2.65 5.97
N GLY A 39 17.94 -3.70 5.61
CA GLY A 39 18.70 -4.52 6.56
C GLY A 39 20.06 -3.95 6.98
N SER A 40 20.45 -2.78 6.45
CA SER A 40 21.78 -2.20 6.66
C SER A 40 21.87 -1.38 7.97
N LYS A 41 23.11 -1.12 8.39
CA LYS A 41 23.40 -0.25 9.55
C LYS A 41 22.99 1.22 9.34
N GLU A 42 22.61 1.62 8.12
CA GLU A 42 22.16 2.99 7.82
C GLU A 42 20.82 3.36 8.48
N GLY A 43 20.07 2.38 8.98
CA GLY A 43 18.93 2.63 9.85
C GLY A 43 17.67 3.14 9.14
N TYR A 44 17.45 2.76 7.87
CA TYR A 44 16.19 3.07 7.18
C TYR A 44 15.02 2.38 7.89
N GLY A 45 14.02 3.17 8.29
CA GLY A 45 12.82 2.66 8.96
C GLY A 45 11.74 2.15 8.02
N ASP A 46 10.69 1.55 8.59
CA ASP A 46 9.59 0.92 7.86
C ASP A 46 8.91 1.84 6.84
N LYS A 47 8.75 3.13 7.19
CA LYS A 47 8.16 4.12 6.29
C LYS A 47 8.97 4.31 5.01
N TRP A 48 10.31 4.30 5.11
CA TRP A 48 11.18 4.41 3.95
C TRP A 48 10.99 3.21 3.03
N LEU A 49 11.00 1.99 3.60
CA LEU A 49 10.76 0.76 2.85
C LEU A 49 9.37 0.78 2.17
N GLU A 50 8.34 1.22 2.89
CA GLU A 50 6.98 1.32 2.37
C GLU A 50 6.89 2.24 1.14
N ASP A 51 7.53 3.40 1.21
CA ASP A 51 7.60 4.36 0.11
C ASP A 51 8.34 3.77 -1.10
N ARG A 52 9.50 3.11 -0.89
CA ARG A 52 10.25 2.46 -1.99
C ARG A 52 9.46 1.32 -2.64
N GLN A 53 8.80 0.48 -1.85
CA GLN A 53 7.95 -0.60 -2.36
C GLN A 53 6.76 -0.06 -3.17
N ARG A 54 6.16 1.06 -2.75
CA ARG A 54 5.07 1.71 -3.50
C ARG A 54 5.56 2.22 -4.86
N GLU A 55 6.75 2.79 -4.91
CA GLU A 55 7.40 3.25 -6.14
C GLU A 55 7.71 2.08 -7.07
N LEU A 56 8.32 1.01 -6.56
CA LEU A 56 8.58 -0.23 -7.32
C LEU A 56 7.31 -0.85 -7.89
N LEU A 57 6.24 -0.94 -7.08
CA LEU A 57 4.95 -1.44 -7.58
C LEU A 57 4.43 -0.60 -8.75
N GLY A 58 4.58 0.73 -8.66
CA GLY A 58 4.21 1.63 -9.74
C GLY A 58 4.97 1.33 -11.02
N ALA A 59 6.30 1.29 -10.94
CA ALA A 59 7.14 1.01 -12.10
C ALA A 59 6.89 -0.39 -12.68
N TYR A 60 6.71 -1.42 -11.85
CA TYR A 60 6.37 -2.76 -12.35
C TYR A 60 5.03 -2.78 -13.07
N CYS A 61 4.00 -2.12 -12.53
CA CYS A 61 2.70 -1.99 -13.19
C CYS A 61 2.80 -1.25 -14.54
N GLU A 62 3.51 -0.12 -14.57
CA GLU A 62 3.66 0.72 -15.76
C GLU A 62 4.48 0.03 -16.87
N ASN A 63 5.46 -0.80 -16.48
CA ASN A 63 6.27 -1.59 -17.42
C ASN A 63 5.63 -2.94 -17.80
N GLY A 64 4.44 -3.25 -17.30
CA GLY A 64 3.74 -4.51 -17.59
C GLY A 64 4.33 -5.75 -16.91
N ASP A 65 5.22 -5.59 -15.93
CA ASP A 65 5.83 -6.70 -15.19
C ASP A 65 4.89 -7.17 -14.06
N LYS A 66 3.99 -8.07 -14.44
CA LYS A 66 3.00 -8.68 -13.55
C LYS A 66 3.65 -9.42 -12.39
N GLU A 67 4.76 -10.13 -12.61
CA GLU A 67 5.41 -10.95 -11.59
C GLU A 67 6.11 -10.09 -10.54
N GLY A 68 6.82 -9.04 -10.97
CA GLY A 68 7.41 -8.05 -10.07
C GLY A 68 6.37 -7.38 -9.18
N ALA A 69 5.27 -6.94 -9.76
CA ALA A 69 4.17 -6.34 -9.00
C ALA A 69 3.58 -7.31 -7.96
N GLN A 70 3.40 -8.60 -8.31
CA GLN A 70 2.93 -9.62 -7.38
C GLN A 70 3.90 -9.87 -6.22
N ARG A 71 5.22 -9.86 -6.47
CA ARG A 71 6.24 -10.01 -5.41
C ARG A 71 6.11 -8.90 -4.37
N ILE A 72 6.01 -7.64 -4.80
CA ILE A 72 5.84 -6.50 -3.89
C ILE A 72 4.57 -6.64 -3.03
N ILE A 73 3.45 -7.09 -3.62
CA ILE A 73 2.21 -7.33 -2.87
C ILE A 73 2.41 -8.43 -1.83
N LYS A 74 3.06 -9.53 -2.19
CA LYS A 74 3.31 -10.67 -1.29
C LYS A 74 4.20 -10.29 -0.10
N GLU A 75 5.14 -9.38 -0.30
CA GLU A 75 6.04 -8.89 0.76
C GLU A 75 5.40 -7.83 1.65
N THR A 76 4.19 -7.38 1.32
CA THR A 76 3.48 -6.40 2.13
C THR A 76 2.87 -7.08 3.36
N MET A 77 3.31 -6.68 4.55
CA MET A 77 2.86 -7.28 5.81
C MET A 77 1.67 -6.57 6.46
N GLU A 78 1.34 -5.35 6.03
CA GLU A 78 0.22 -4.58 6.57
C GLU A 78 -1.00 -4.69 5.65
N TYR A 79 -2.15 -5.02 6.25
CA TYR A 79 -3.40 -5.29 5.53
C TYR A 79 -3.84 -4.13 4.61
N ASN A 80 -3.87 -2.90 5.13
CA ASN A 80 -4.35 -1.74 4.39
C ASN A 80 -3.42 -1.36 3.23
N ALA A 81 -2.11 -1.46 3.43
CA ALA A 81 -1.08 -1.28 2.42
C ALA A 81 -1.22 -2.36 1.35
N GLN A 82 -1.38 -3.63 1.73
CA GLN A 82 -1.53 -4.72 0.76
C GLN A 82 -2.82 -4.55 -0.05
N LYS A 83 -3.93 -4.20 0.60
CA LYS A 83 -5.20 -3.90 -0.07
C LYS A 83 -5.05 -2.76 -1.09
N GLY A 84 -4.36 -1.68 -0.71
CA GLY A 84 -4.09 -0.55 -1.62
C GLY A 84 -3.22 -0.96 -2.81
N ARG A 85 -2.19 -1.79 -2.57
CA ARG A 85 -1.28 -2.31 -3.59
C ARG A 85 -1.99 -3.27 -4.56
N ILE A 86 -2.83 -4.16 -4.04
CA ILE A 86 -3.71 -5.01 -4.86
C ILE A 86 -4.63 -4.16 -5.71
N GLY A 87 -5.28 -3.14 -5.15
CA GLY A 87 -6.15 -2.24 -5.92
C GLY A 87 -5.40 -1.50 -7.04
N LYS A 88 -4.11 -1.16 -6.85
CA LYS A 88 -3.27 -0.62 -7.93
C LYS A 88 -2.99 -1.68 -8.98
N TYR A 89 -2.58 -2.88 -8.57
CA TYR A 89 -2.33 -4.00 -9.48
C TYR A 89 -3.55 -4.33 -10.34
N GLU A 90 -4.73 -4.39 -9.74
CA GLU A 90 -5.97 -4.78 -10.43
C GLU A 90 -6.38 -3.78 -11.52
N LYS A 91 -6.00 -2.50 -11.37
CA LYS A 91 -6.20 -1.49 -12.42
C LYS A 91 -5.35 -1.74 -13.66
N TYR A 92 -4.18 -2.36 -13.52
CA TYR A 92 -3.25 -2.62 -14.63
C TYR A 92 -3.42 -4.03 -15.21
N PHE A 93 -3.65 -5.03 -14.36
CA PHE A 93 -3.55 -6.44 -14.75
C PHE A 93 -4.84 -7.25 -14.53
N GLY A 94 -5.91 -6.63 -14.02
CA GLY A 94 -7.10 -7.34 -13.60
C GLY A 94 -6.91 -8.11 -12.28
N GLU A 95 -7.81 -9.04 -12.00
CA GLU A 95 -7.95 -9.69 -10.69
C GLU A 95 -6.63 -10.22 -10.11
N TYR A 96 -6.37 -9.87 -8.84
CA TYR A 96 -5.26 -10.44 -8.08
C TYR A 96 -5.68 -11.78 -7.46
N ALA A 97 -5.13 -12.86 -8.02
CA ALA A 97 -5.38 -14.24 -7.60
C ALA A 97 -4.50 -14.74 -6.43
N GLY A 98 -3.61 -13.90 -5.89
CA GLY A 98 -2.75 -14.27 -4.76
C GLY A 98 -3.46 -14.16 -3.40
N SER A 99 -2.80 -14.67 -2.36
CA SER A 99 -3.30 -14.56 -0.99
C SER A 99 -3.45 -13.11 -0.55
N ARG A 100 -4.55 -12.81 0.11
CA ARG A 100 -4.81 -11.51 0.74
C ARG A 100 -4.65 -11.65 2.25
N LEU A 101 -4.04 -10.66 2.87
CA LEU A 101 -4.02 -10.56 4.32
C LEU A 101 -5.45 -10.36 4.82
N GLU A 102 -5.71 -10.93 5.99
CA GLU A 102 -6.93 -10.65 6.73
C GLU A 102 -6.73 -9.40 7.60
N PRO A 103 -7.79 -8.59 7.78
CA PRO A 103 -7.72 -7.46 8.70
C PRO A 103 -7.51 -7.96 10.13
N VAL A 104 -6.50 -7.42 10.80
CA VAL A 104 -6.26 -7.64 12.22
C VAL A 104 -7.05 -6.61 13.02
N TYR A 105 -7.91 -7.07 13.92
CA TYR A 105 -8.68 -6.22 14.83
C TYR A 105 -8.01 -6.22 16.21
N ASN A 106 -7.63 -5.05 16.71
CA ASN A 106 -7.14 -4.87 18.07
C ASN A 106 -8.33 -4.45 18.96
N LYS A 107 -8.53 -5.08 20.13
CA LYS A 107 -9.63 -4.69 21.02
C LYS A 107 -9.30 -3.48 21.90
N GLU A 108 -8.04 -3.08 21.96
CA GLU A 108 -7.61 -1.88 22.69
C GLU A 108 -8.07 -0.63 21.96
N LYS A 109 -8.98 0.11 22.58
CA LYS A 109 -9.54 1.34 22.02
C LYS A 109 -8.63 2.50 22.35
N THR A 110 -8.23 3.25 21.33
CA THR A 110 -7.58 4.54 21.54
C THR A 110 -8.62 5.64 21.70
N GLU A 111 -8.27 6.71 22.41
CA GLU A 111 -9.09 7.93 22.46
C GLU A 111 -8.85 8.85 21.23
N MET A 112 -8.08 8.37 20.23
CA MET A 112 -7.72 9.18 19.08
C MET A 112 -8.97 9.56 18.27
N PRO A 113 -9.19 10.85 17.97
CA PRO A 113 -10.34 11.27 17.19
C PRO A 113 -10.21 10.83 15.72
N ILE A 114 -11.36 10.48 15.11
CA ILE A 114 -11.43 10.14 13.70
C ILE A 114 -11.53 11.45 12.90
N ASN A 115 -10.50 11.78 12.12
CA ASN A 115 -10.43 13.02 11.35
C ASN A 115 -9.98 12.82 9.89
N ASN A 116 -9.61 11.59 9.52
CA ASN A 116 -9.19 11.22 8.19
C ASN A 116 -9.40 9.70 7.95
N SER A 117 -9.18 9.26 6.71
CA SER A 117 -9.33 7.86 6.34
C SER A 117 -8.40 6.91 7.11
N THR A 118 -7.25 7.37 7.61
CA THR A 118 -6.30 6.53 8.36
C THR A 118 -6.82 6.29 9.77
N THR A 119 -7.17 7.35 10.49
CA THR A 119 -7.78 7.24 11.83
C THR A 119 -9.12 6.53 11.79
N PHE A 120 -9.84 6.58 10.68
CA PHE A 120 -11.04 5.77 10.45
C PHE A 120 -10.74 4.27 10.39
N LYS A 121 -9.73 3.86 9.60
CA LYS A 121 -9.32 2.44 9.51
C LYS A 121 -8.88 1.89 10.86
N GLN A 122 -8.13 2.70 11.60
CA GLN A 122 -7.74 2.38 12.96
C GLN A 122 -8.96 2.20 13.86
N ALA A 123 -9.94 3.12 13.84
CA ALA A 123 -11.17 2.96 14.59
C ALA A 123 -11.96 1.68 14.24
N LEU A 124 -11.95 1.25 12.97
CA LEU A 124 -12.53 -0.04 12.59
C LEU A 124 -11.76 -1.22 13.21
N ALA A 125 -10.42 -1.20 13.16
CA ALA A 125 -9.58 -2.21 13.78
C ALA A 125 -9.81 -2.28 15.30
N GLU A 126 -10.08 -1.13 15.94
CA GLU A 126 -10.38 -0.96 17.37
C GLU A 126 -11.82 -1.30 17.77
N GLY A 127 -12.67 -1.69 16.81
CA GLY A 127 -14.09 -1.95 17.05
C GLY A 127 -14.91 -0.72 17.43
N ARG A 128 -14.41 0.50 17.17
CA ARG A 128 -15.11 1.78 17.38
C ARG A 128 -16.09 2.09 16.24
N LEU A 129 -16.97 1.13 15.95
CA LEU A 129 -17.82 1.13 14.76
C LEU A 129 -18.86 2.27 14.73
N GLU A 130 -19.39 2.64 15.90
CA GLU A 130 -20.36 3.75 16.02
C GLU A 130 -19.72 5.11 15.75
N GLU A 131 -18.48 5.31 16.22
CA GLU A 131 -17.73 6.54 15.95
C GLU A 131 -17.35 6.64 14.47
N ALA A 132 -16.94 5.51 13.88
CA ALA A 132 -16.67 5.41 12.45
C ALA A 132 -17.92 5.74 11.60
N GLU A 133 -19.10 5.24 11.99
CA GLU A 133 -20.35 5.58 11.30
C GLU A 133 -20.70 7.06 11.41
N LYS A 134 -20.56 7.65 12.60
CA LYS A 134 -20.79 9.09 12.81
C LYS A 134 -19.88 9.93 11.91
N TRP A 135 -18.60 9.58 11.86
CA TRP A 135 -17.63 10.28 11.02
C TRP A 135 -18.02 10.25 9.54
N LEU A 136 -18.58 9.13 9.02
CA LEU A 136 -19.04 9.02 7.63
C LEU A 136 -20.29 9.84 7.29
N LYS A 137 -21.05 10.25 8.31
CA LYS A 137 -22.25 11.09 8.15
C LYS A 137 -21.98 12.57 8.44
N ASP A 138 -20.79 12.89 8.94
CA ASP A 138 -20.42 14.25 9.30
C ASP A 138 -20.28 15.13 8.05
N PRO A 139 -20.93 16.31 7.99
CA PRO A 139 -20.84 17.22 6.84
C PRO A 139 -19.41 17.65 6.51
N ALA A 140 -18.55 17.86 7.51
CA ALA A 140 -17.16 18.24 7.28
C ALA A 140 -16.38 17.10 6.62
N THR A 141 -16.66 15.85 6.99
CA THR A 141 -16.10 14.67 6.32
C THR A 141 -16.59 14.56 4.88
N ILE A 142 -17.89 14.73 4.65
CA ILE A 142 -18.50 14.67 3.31
C ILE A 142 -17.85 15.73 2.40
N ASN A 143 -17.78 16.98 2.86
CA ASN A 143 -17.17 18.08 2.12
C ASN A 143 -15.68 17.83 1.85
N LYS A 144 -14.94 17.29 2.82
CA LYS A 144 -13.50 16.96 2.66
C LYS A 144 -13.23 15.97 1.54
N TYR A 145 -14.13 15.03 1.30
CA TYR A 145 -13.97 13.96 0.32
C TYR A 145 -14.93 14.07 -0.88
N GLU A 146 -15.58 15.22 -1.06
CA GLU A 146 -16.54 15.44 -2.14
C GLU A 146 -15.92 15.21 -3.53
N SER A 147 -14.67 15.65 -3.73
CA SER A 147 -13.91 15.43 -4.98
C SER A 147 -13.36 14.00 -5.12
N MET A 148 -13.51 13.16 -4.11
CA MET A 148 -13.00 11.79 -4.05
C MET A 148 -14.08 10.80 -3.57
N PRO A 149 -15.20 10.65 -4.31
CA PRO A 149 -16.36 9.88 -3.85
C PRO A 149 -16.04 8.41 -3.56
N ASN A 150 -15.07 7.84 -4.30
CA ASN A 150 -14.58 6.47 -4.08
C ASN A 150 -14.06 6.25 -2.66
N VAL A 151 -13.49 7.28 -2.02
CA VAL A 151 -12.98 7.17 -0.65
C VAL A 151 -14.12 6.85 0.31
N LEU A 152 -15.20 7.65 0.29
CA LEU A 152 -16.35 7.45 1.19
C LEU A 152 -17.08 6.13 0.91
N GLU A 153 -17.21 5.74 -0.36
CA GLU A 153 -17.77 4.44 -0.73
C GLU A 153 -16.95 3.28 -0.15
N ASP A 154 -15.63 3.33 -0.31
CA ASP A 154 -14.72 2.32 0.24
C ASP A 154 -14.81 2.27 1.77
N ARG A 155 -14.88 3.43 2.44
CA ARG A 155 -15.03 3.47 3.90
C ARG A 155 -16.34 2.82 4.36
N ARG A 156 -17.45 3.05 3.64
CA ARG A 156 -18.75 2.42 3.95
C ARG A 156 -18.69 0.90 3.78
N LYS A 157 -18.05 0.41 2.70
CA LYS A 157 -17.83 -1.03 2.48
C LYS A 157 -17.00 -1.64 3.61
N GLU A 158 -15.95 -0.96 4.05
CA GLU A 158 -15.09 -1.43 5.15
C GLU A 158 -15.81 -1.44 6.49
N LEU A 159 -16.62 -0.42 6.81
CA LEU A 159 -17.46 -0.44 8.01
C LEU A 159 -18.45 -1.62 7.99
N ALA A 160 -19.07 -1.89 6.84
CA ALA A 160 -19.96 -3.03 6.69
C ALA A 160 -19.24 -4.36 6.87
N GLN A 161 -18.00 -4.48 6.39
CA GLN A 161 -17.17 -5.67 6.60
C GLN A 161 -16.76 -5.84 8.06
N ALA A 162 -16.31 -4.77 8.72
CA ALA A 162 -15.96 -4.78 10.14
C ALA A 162 -17.15 -5.21 11.01
N ARG A 163 -18.37 -4.75 10.69
CA ARG A 163 -19.62 -5.18 11.35
C ARG A 163 -19.93 -6.66 11.20
N LYS A 164 -19.48 -7.30 10.12
CA LYS A 164 -19.65 -8.76 9.92
C LYS A 164 -18.61 -9.55 10.71
N ASN A 165 -17.37 -9.05 10.76
CA ASN A 165 -16.24 -9.75 11.36
C ASN A 165 -16.16 -9.63 12.90
N LEU A 166 -16.77 -8.60 13.49
CA LEU A 166 -16.77 -8.35 14.94
C LEU A 166 -18.04 -8.84 15.66
N LYS A 167 -18.93 -9.57 14.97
CA LYS A 167 -20.08 -10.28 15.56
C LYS A 167 -19.68 -11.69 15.97
#